data_AF-A0A6J6Q5E3-F1
#
_entry.id   AF-A0A6J6Q5E3-F1
#
_cell.length_a   1.000
_cell.length_b   1.000
_cell.length_c   1.000
_cell.angle_alpha   90.00
_cell.angle_beta   90.00
_cell.angle_gamma   90.00
#
_symmetry.space_group_name_H-M   'P 1'
#
loop_
_entity.id
_entity.type
_entity.pdbx_description
1 polymer ?
#
loop_
_entity_poly.entity_id
_entity_poly.type
_entity_poly.pdbx_seq_one_letter_code
_entity_poly.pdbx_strand_id
1 'polypeptide(L)'
;MVAAVSRAAAVSYAEIVASVSSMSAGPGTRANIDEFTRTTSAGVMSIGGAERGKAIIILNPAEPPMIMRDTIFCAVSPDADRDAIVASVFAMEKAVQEYVPGYRLLQEPQIDDPSPATLGQTKVSIFVEVEGAGDFLPPYAGNLDIMTAAATKVGDSIARSILGSNA
;
A
#
# COMPACT_ATOMS: atom_id res chain seq x y z
N MET A 1 0.08 3.68 -2.78
CA MET A 1 1.10 4.63 -2.34
C MET A 1 2.27 4.80 -3.29
N VAL A 2 2.93 3.72 -3.75
CA VAL A 2 4.02 3.85 -4.75
C VAL A 2 3.58 4.65 -5.99
N ALA A 3 2.38 4.36 -6.53
CA ALA A 3 1.80 5.11 -7.64
C ALA A 3 1.58 6.61 -7.36
N ALA A 4 1.39 7.00 -6.09
CA ALA A 4 1.26 8.40 -5.70
C ALA A 4 2.63 9.10 -5.75
N VAL A 5 3.70 8.42 -5.36
CA VAL A 5 5.05 9.00 -5.48
C VAL A 5 5.48 9.04 -6.94
N SER A 6 5.24 7.96 -7.71
CA SER A 6 5.69 7.86 -9.11
C SER A 6 5.03 8.85 -10.07
N ARG A 7 3.81 9.32 -9.77
CA ARG A 7 3.18 10.41 -10.54
C ARG A 7 3.75 11.80 -10.25
N ALA A 8 4.49 11.97 -9.15
CA ALA A 8 5.11 13.24 -8.75
C ALA A 8 6.62 13.27 -9.04
N ALA A 9 7.30 12.12 -8.96
CA ALA A 9 8.73 11.98 -9.25
C ALA A 9 9.07 10.57 -9.72
N ALA A 10 10.12 10.40 -10.53
CA ALA A 10 10.61 9.07 -10.89
C ALA A 10 11.07 8.29 -9.65
N VAL A 11 10.67 7.02 -9.56
CA VAL A 11 10.96 6.13 -8.42
C VAL A 11 11.92 5.04 -8.86
N SER A 12 13.20 5.17 -8.50
CA SER A 12 14.24 4.18 -8.86
C SER A 12 14.10 2.87 -8.07
N TYR A 13 13.54 2.94 -6.86
CA TYR A 13 13.29 1.79 -6.02
C TYR A 13 12.09 2.03 -5.11
N ALA A 14 11.26 1.01 -4.92
CA ALA A 14 10.24 1.04 -3.88
C ALA A 14 10.16 -0.30 -3.11
N GLU A 15 9.92 -0.20 -1.82
CA GLU A 15 9.77 -1.33 -0.91
C GLU A 15 8.52 -1.17 -0.07
N ILE A 16 7.77 -2.26 0.10
CA ILE A 16 6.67 -2.33 1.05
C ILE A 16 6.95 -3.37 2.13
N VAL A 17 6.66 -3.01 3.38
CA VAL A 17 6.69 -3.89 4.54
C VAL A 17 5.28 -3.99 5.11
N ALA A 18 4.61 -5.09 4.82
CA ALA A 18 3.29 -5.42 5.34
C ALA A 18 3.41 -6.14 6.68
N SER A 19 2.87 -5.57 7.75
CA SER A 19 2.79 -6.17 9.08
C SER A 19 1.35 -6.49 9.42
N VAL A 20 1.03 -7.77 9.56
CA VAL A 20 -0.33 -8.25 9.81
C VAL A 20 -0.40 -9.11 11.06
N SER A 21 -1.57 -9.18 11.67
CA SER A 21 -1.84 -10.14 12.74
C SER A 21 -1.64 -11.57 12.24
N SER A 22 -0.97 -12.40 13.03
CA SER A 22 -0.85 -13.84 12.76
C SER A 22 -2.21 -14.53 12.64
N MET A 23 -3.23 -14.01 13.35
CA MET A 23 -4.59 -14.53 13.34
C MET A 23 -5.34 -14.25 12.03
N SER A 24 -4.99 -13.17 11.31
CA SER A 24 -5.60 -12.85 10.01
C SER A 24 -4.90 -13.50 8.82
N ALA A 25 -3.76 -14.18 9.05
CA ALA A 25 -3.04 -14.95 8.04
C ALA A 25 -3.44 -16.44 8.09
N GLY A 26 -4.44 -16.80 7.28
CA GLY A 26 -4.91 -18.18 7.14
C GLY A 26 -3.91 -19.12 6.44
N PRO A 27 -4.23 -20.42 6.33
CA PRO A 27 -3.34 -21.42 5.72
C PRO A 27 -2.92 -21.08 4.28
N GLY A 28 -3.82 -20.49 3.49
CA GLY A 28 -3.53 -20.06 2.12
C GLY A 28 -2.42 -19.01 2.04
N THR A 29 -2.48 -17.96 2.86
CA THR A 29 -1.43 -16.93 2.94
C THR A 29 -0.10 -17.53 3.36
N ARG A 30 -0.12 -18.44 4.36
CA ARG A 30 1.10 -19.07 4.90
C ARG A 30 1.76 -20.01 3.89
N ALA A 31 0.98 -20.78 3.14
CA ALA A 31 1.48 -21.68 2.11
C ALA A 31 2.04 -20.95 0.88
N ASN A 32 1.63 -19.70 0.65
CA ASN A 32 1.99 -18.91 -0.54
C ASN A 32 2.79 -17.64 -0.18
N ILE A 33 3.58 -17.67 0.91
CA ILE A 33 4.30 -16.49 1.39
C ILE A 33 5.35 -15.97 0.39
N ASP A 34 6.02 -16.88 -0.32
CA ASP A 34 6.94 -16.54 -1.42
C ASP A 34 6.21 -15.81 -2.54
N GLU A 35 5.03 -16.32 -2.90
CA GLU A 35 4.20 -15.74 -3.96
C GLU A 35 3.73 -14.34 -3.60
N PHE A 36 3.35 -14.11 -2.34
CA PHE A 36 3.06 -12.76 -1.84
C PHE A 36 4.23 -11.81 -2.13
N THR A 37 5.45 -12.16 -1.72
CA THR A 37 6.59 -11.25 -1.90
C THR A 37 6.90 -10.98 -3.38
N ARG A 38 6.85 -12.00 -4.24
CA ARG A 38 7.15 -11.87 -5.68
C ARG A 38 6.06 -11.09 -6.41
N THR A 39 4.79 -11.46 -6.22
CA THR A 39 3.67 -10.83 -6.89
C THR A 39 3.45 -9.39 -6.41
N THR A 40 3.59 -9.11 -5.12
CA THR A 40 3.53 -7.72 -4.63
C THR A 40 4.71 -6.90 -5.15
N SER A 41 5.92 -7.45 -5.17
CA SER A 41 7.08 -6.78 -5.78
C SER A 41 6.85 -6.47 -7.27
N ALA A 42 6.24 -7.38 -8.03
CA ALA A 42 5.88 -7.16 -9.42
C ALA A 42 4.84 -6.04 -9.56
N GLY A 43 3.80 -6.03 -8.73
CA GLY A 43 2.79 -4.97 -8.70
C GLY A 43 3.36 -3.60 -8.32
N VAL A 44 4.32 -3.55 -7.39
CA VAL A 44 5.06 -2.32 -7.05
C VAL A 44 5.75 -1.72 -8.28
N MET A 45 6.25 -2.56 -9.19
CA MET A 45 6.87 -2.11 -10.43
C MET A 45 5.83 -1.78 -11.50
N SER A 46 5.00 -2.75 -11.89
CA SER A 46 4.13 -2.63 -13.07
C SER A 46 2.93 -1.72 -12.86
N ILE A 47 2.41 -1.63 -11.63
CA ILE A 47 1.25 -0.80 -11.27
C ILE A 47 1.73 0.43 -10.47
N GLY A 48 2.68 0.25 -9.56
CA GLY A 48 3.24 1.34 -8.76
C GLY A 48 4.14 2.30 -9.55
N GLY A 49 4.78 1.84 -10.62
CA GLY A 49 5.67 2.65 -11.46
C GLY A 49 7.09 2.81 -10.91
N ALA A 50 7.52 1.97 -9.96
CA ALA A 50 8.91 1.91 -9.54
C ALA A 50 9.76 1.09 -10.53
N GLU A 51 11.00 1.50 -10.77
CA GLU A 51 11.92 0.73 -11.63
C GLU A 51 12.27 -0.63 -11.00
N ARG A 52 12.41 -0.67 -9.68
CA ARG A 52 12.66 -1.89 -8.91
C ARG A 52 11.76 -1.96 -7.69
N GLY A 53 11.12 -3.11 -7.49
CA GLY A 53 10.26 -3.38 -6.34
C GLY A 53 10.88 -4.34 -5.33
N LYS A 54 10.40 -4.26 -4.09
CA LYS A 54 10.55 -5.30 -3.07
C LYS A 54 9.31 -5.32 -2.19
N ALA A 55 8.94 -6.50 -1.71
CA ALA A 55 7.90 -6.66 -0.71
C ALA A 55 8.38 -7.58 0.42
N ILE A 56 8.03 -7.22 1.65
CA ILE A 56 8.24 -7.98 2.88
C ILE A 56 6.88 -8.14 3.56
N ILE A 57 6.62 -9.33 4.11
CA ILE A 57 5.48 -9.59 4.97
C ILE A 57 5.94 -10.12 6.32
N ILE A 58 5.40 -9.55 7.39
CA ILE A 58 5.67 -9.92 8.78
C ILE A 58 4.35 -10.35 9.43
N LEU A 59 4.36 -11.54 10.04
CA LEU A 59 3.24 -12.05 10.83
C LEU A 59 3.55 -11.84 12.32
N ASN A 60 2.73 -11.03 13.00
CA ASN A 60 2.92 -10.69 14.40
C ASN A 60 1.86 -11.38 15.28
N PRO A 61 2.24 -12.18 16.30
CA PRO A 61 1.30 -12.90 17.16
C PRO A 61 0.89 -12.12 18.43
N ALA A 62 1.05 -10.79 18.47
CA ALA A 62 0.68 -9.98 19.62
C ALA A 62 -0.81 -10.09 19.99
N GLU A 63 -1.10 -9.93 21.29
CA GLU A 63 -2.44 -9.88 21.87
C GLU A 63 -2.62 -8.55 22.64
N PRO A 64 -3.66 -7.73 22.36
CA PRO A 64 -4.69 -7.96 21.34
C PRO A 64 -4.12 -7.93 19.91
N PRO A 65 -4.79 -8.60 18.93
CA PRO A 65 -4.32 -8.67 17.55
C PRO A 65 -4.11 -7.27 16.96
N MET A 66 -2.93 -7.03 16.40
CA MET A 66 -2.62 -5.72 15.83
C MET A 66 -3.44 -5.44 14.56
N ILE A 67 -3.83 -4.17 14.39
CA ILE A 67 -4.33 -3.67 13.10
C ILE A 67 -3.23 -3.79 12.05
N MET A 68 -3.59 -4.10 10.80
CA MET A 68 -2.65 -4.15 9.69
C MET A 68 -1.94 -2.80 9.54
N ARG A 69 -0.62 -2.86 9.35
CA ARG A 69 0.19 -1.70 9.03
C ARG A 69 1.05 -2.00 7.81
N ASP A 70 1.17 -1.03 6.92
CA ASP A 70 2.12 -1.08 5.82
C ASP A 70 3.05 0.12 5.91
N THR A 71 4.35 -0.16 5.77
CA THR A 71 5.35 0.89 5.56
C THR A 71 5.80 0.83 4.12
N ILE A 72 5.77 1.97 3.43
CA ILE A 72 6.19 2.08 2.04
C ILE A 72 7.38 3.02 1.97
N PHE A 73 8.48 2.54 1.41
CA PHE A 73 9.66 3.33 1.11
C PHE A 73 9.75 3.54 -0.40
N CYS A 74 9.99 4.78 -0.83
CA CYS A 74 10.28 5.11 -2.22
C CYS A 74 11.60 5.90 -2.29
N ALA A 75 12.49 5.49 -3.18
CA ALA A 75 13.71 6.21 -3.51
C ALA A 75 13.42 7.11 -4.73
N VAL A 76 13.62 8.41 -4.55
CA VAL A 76 13.44 9.43 -5.58
C VAL A 76 14.70 10.28 -5.71
N SER A 77 14.77 11.02 -6.81
CA SER A 77 15.89 11.94 -7.06
C SER A 77 16.02 13.00 -5.95
N PRO A 78 17.26 13.44 -5.60
CA PRO A 78 17.49 14.51 -4.62
C PRO A 78 16.76 15.84 -4.89
N ASP A 79 16.49 16.13 -6.16
CA ASP A 79 15.81 17.34 -6.64
C ASP A 79 14.28 17.17 -6.78
N ALA A 80 13.72 16.04 -6.36
CA ALA A 80 12.29 15.80 -6.43
C ALA A 80 11.50 16.82 -5.59
N ASP A 81 10.39 17.29 -6.15
CA ASP A 81 9.48 18.22 -5.48
C ASP A 81 8.78 17.51 -4.30
N ARG A 82 9.21 17.88 -3.09
CA ARG A 82 8.71 17.30 -1.82
C ARG A 82 7.24 17.61 -1.60
N ASP A 83 6.81 18.83 -1.90
CA ASP A 83 5.45 19.28 -1.65
C ASP A 83 4.49 18.58 -2.62
N ALA A 84 4.89 18.43 -3.89
CA ALA A 84 4.13 17.66 -4.87
C ALA A 84 3.97 16.19 -4.45
N ILE A 85 5.03 15.56 -3.91
CA ILE A 85 4.96 14.19 -3.38
C ILE A 85 3.99 14.11 -2.20
N VAL A 86 4.09 15.00 -1.22
CA VAL A 86 3.24 14.99 -0.02
C VAL A 86 1.76 15.20 -0.41
N ALA A 87 1.46 16.22 -1.22
CA ALA A 87 0.12 16.49 -1.70
C ALA A 87 -0.46 15.29 -2.47
N SER A 88 0.38 14.66 -3.29
CA SER A 88 0.01 13.45 -4.01
C SER A 88 -0.31 12.28 -3.07
N VAL A 89 0.48 12.05 -2.02
CA VAL A 89 0.22 10.96 -1.06
C VAL A 89 -1.11 11.18 -0.33
N PHE A 90 -1.40 12.40 0.13
CA PHE A 90 -2.68 12.72 0.75
C PHE A 90 -3.87 12.52 -0.20
N ALA A 91 -3.75 12.95 -1.46
CA ALA A 91 -4.80 12.72 -2.44
C ALA A 91 -5.04 11.22 -2.70
N MET A 92 -3.99 10.40 -2.69
CA MET A 92 -4.11 8.95 -2.82
C MET A 92 -4.76 8.31 -1.59
N GLU A 93 -4.43 8.76 -0.38
CA GLU A 93 -5.11 8.30 0.84
C GLU A 93 -6.63 8.50 0.73
N LYS A 94 -7.06 9.71 0.34
CA LYS A 94 -8.49 10.03 0.16
C LYS A 94 -9.17 9.16 -0.89
N ALA A 95 -8.48 8.90 -2.01
CA ALA A 95 -9.00 8.03 -3.05
C ALA A 95 -9.17 6.57 -2.58
N VAL A 96 -8.26 6.07 -1.73
CA VAL A 96 -8.39 4.73 -1.14
C VAL A 96 -9.52 4.70 -0.10
N GLN A 97 -9.67 5.77 0.69
CA GLN A 97 -10.75 5.91 1.68
C GLN A 97 -12.16 5.83 1.07
N GLU A 98 -12.33 6.12 -0.23
CA GLU A 98 -13.62 5.95 -0.91
C GLU A 98 -14.13 4.51 -0.92
N TYR A 99 -13.24 3.52 -0.83
CA TYR A 99 -13.63 2.11 -0.80
C TYR A 99 -13.11 1.36 0.45
N VAL A 100 -12.13 1.91 1.18
CA VAL A 100 -11.70 1.38 2.49
C VAL A 100 -11.64 2.51 3.52
N PRO A 101 -12.76 2.83 4.21
CA PRO A 101 -12.82 3.96 5.14
C PRO A 101 -11.78 3.93 6.27
N GLY A 102 -11.38 2.72 6.71
CA GLY A 102 -10.36 2.53 7.76
C GLY A 102 -8.91 2.62 7.28
N TYR A 103 -8.67 2.87 5.99
CA TYR A 103 -7.33 3.13 5.45
C TYR A 103 -6.88 4.55 5.83
N ARG A 104 -5.79 4.70 6.58
CA ARG A 104 -5.29 6.02 7.00
C ARG A 104 -3.78 6.10 7.06
N LEU A 105 -3.25 7.30 6.84
CA LEU A 105 -1.87 7.64 7.18
C LEU A 105 -1.74 7.73 8.70
N LEU A 106 -0.72 7.08 9.25
CA LEU A 106 -0.38 7.17 10.67
C LEU A 106 0.32 8.50 10.99
N GLN A 107 1.06 9.02 10.02
CA GLN A 107 1.86 10.25 10.09
C GLN A 107 1.93 10.88 8.70
N GLU A 108 2.31 12.15 8.63
CA GLU A 108 2.67 12.78 7.36
C GLU A 108 3.84 12.02 6.70
N PRO A 109 3.94 11.99 5.35
CA PRO A 109 5.06 11.35 4.67
C PRO A 109 6.41 11.93 5.15
N GLN A 110 7.31 11.05 5.59
CA GLN A 110 8.63 11.45 6.06
C GLN A 110 9.59 11.46 4.88
N ILE A 111 10.27 12.58 4.64
CA ILE A 111 11.21 12.74 3.53
C ILE A 111 12.61 12.96 4.10
N ASP A 112 13.43 11.92 3.99
CA ASP A 112 14.82 11.93 4.45
C ASP A 112 15.76 12.33 3.29
N ASP A 113 16.73 13.19 3.61
CA ASP A 113 17.78 13.60 2.68
C ASP A 113 18.64 12.41 2.21
N PRO A 114 19.31 12.53 1.05
CA PRO A 114 20.25 11.54 0.57
C PRO A 114 21.28 11.12 1.63
N SER A 115 21.48 9.82 1.76
CA SER A 115 22.44 9.24 2.70
C SER A 115 23.14 8.03 2.07
N PRO A 116 24.28 7.58 2.65
CA PRO A 116 24.90 6.32 2.24
C PRO A 116 23.95 5.13 2.34
N ALA A 117 23.03 5.13 3.32
CA ALA A 117 22.04 4.07 3.50
C ALA A 117 20.97 4.03 2.39
N THR A 118 20.73 5.16 1.72
CA THR A 118 19.78 5.28 0.60
C THR A 118 20.47 5.32 -0.76
N LEU A 119 21.77 4.99 -0.81
CA LEU A 119 22.59 5.05 -2.03
C LEU A 119 22.52 6.43 -2.72
N GLY A 120 22.45 7.50 -1.93
CA GLY A 120 22.37 8.87 -2.44
C GLY A 120 21.01 9.31 -2.99
N GLN A 121 19.94 8.54 -2.75
CA GLN A 121 18.57 8.91 -3.12
C GLN A 121 17.86 9.60 -1.94
N THR A 122 16.93 10.51 -2.23
CA THR A 122 15.96 10.99 -1.25
C THR A 122 14.98 9.87 -0.94
N LYS A 123 14.71 9.59 0.34
CA LYS A 123 13.82 8.51 0.75
C LYS A 123 12.52 9.08 1.27
N VAL A 124 11.42 8.71 0.61
CA VAL A 124 10.06 8.98 1.06
C VAL A 124 9.56 7.75 1.85
N SER A 125 9.19 7.95 3.12
CA SER A 125 8.63 6.91 3.99
C SER A 125 7.18 7.23 4.30
N ILE A 126 6.29 6.30 4.00
CA ILE A 126 4.84 6.44 4.16
C ILE A 126 4.37 5.32 5.10
N PHE A 127 3.65 5.68 6.16
CA PHE A 127 3.16 4.76 7.16
C PHE A 127 1.64 4.75 7.13
N VAL A 128 1.06 3.60 6.82
CA VAL A 128 -0.40 3.44 6.74
C VAL A 128 -0.87 2.37 7.72
N GLU A 129 -2.07 2.57 8.23
CA GLU A 129 -2.82 1.59 8.98
C GLU A 129 -4.13 1.32 8.25
N VAL A 130 -4.55 0.05 8.26
CA VAL A 130 -5.74 -0.42 7.58
C VAL A 130 -6.64 -1.12 8.59
N GLU A 131 -7.62 -0.39 9.09
CA GLU A 131 -8.70 -0.95 9.90
C GLU A 131 -9.78 -1.51 8.98
N GLY A 132 -10.15 -2.78 9.18
CA GLY A 132 -11.20 -3.43 8.40
C GLY A 132 -12.60 -2.95 8.82
N ALA A 133 -13.57 -3.01 7.90
CA ALA A 133 -14.93 -2.53 8.12
C ALA A 133 -15.70 -3.27 9.23
N GLY A 134 -15.29 -4.50 9.57
CA GLY A 134 -15.94 -5.29 10.61
C GLY A 134 -17.19 -6.06 10.15
N ASP A 135 -17.43 -6.16 8.84
CA ASP A 135 -18.66 -6.75 8.28
C ASP A 135 -18.83 -8.24 8.61
N PHE A 136 -17.74 -9.00 8.48
CA PHE A 136 -17.67 -10.43 8.82
C PHE A 136 -16.39 -10.76 9.59
N LEU A 137 -15.27 -10.18 9.16
CA LEU A 137 -13.98 -10.31 9.81
C LEU A 137 -13.80 -9.20 10.87
N PRO A 138 -13.06 -9.47 11.96
CA PRO A 138 -12.82 -8.45 12.99
C PRO A 138 -12.00 -7.26 12.44
N PRO A 139 -12.08 -6.06 13.05
CA PRO A 139 -11.42 -4.85 12.52
C PRO A 139 -9.89 -4.96 12.31
N TYR A 140 -9.21 -5.83 13.06
CA TYR A 140 -7.78 -6.06 12.88
C TYR A 140 -7.42 -6.81 11.59
N ALA A 141 -8.40 -7.41 10.91
CA ALA A 141 -8.23 -8.18 9.68
C ALA A 141 -8.27 -7.29 8.41
N GLY A 142 -7.77 -6.05 8.51
CA GLY A 142 -7.75 -5.09 7.40
C GLY A 142 -7.04 -5.58 6.13
N ASN A 143 -6.12 -6.56 6.26
CA ASN A 143 -5.45 -7.20 5.13
C ASN A 143 -6.39 -8.00 4.22
N LEU A 144 -7.48 -8.54 4.77
CA LEU A 144 -8.52 -9.22 4.01
C LEU A 144 -9.54 -8.21 3.49
N ASP A 145 -9.92 -7.26 4.35
CA ASP A 145 -10.92 -6.23 4.07
C ASP A 145 -10.55 -5.35 2.87
N ILE A 146 -9.30 -4.87 2.81
CA ILE A 146 -8.80 -4.06 1.69
C ILE A 146 -8.86 -4.81 0.35
N MET A 147 -8.59 -6.11 0.37
CA MET A 147 -8.63 -6.94 -0.84
C MET A 147 -10.06 -7.14 -1.32
N THR A 148 -10.99 -7.44 -0.42
CA THR A 148 -12.41 -7.62 -0.77
C THR A 148 -13.09 -6.31 -1.17
N ALA A 149 -12.78 -5.21 -0.49
CA ALA A 149 -13.29 -3.89 -0.82
C ALA A 149 -12.81 -3.42 -2.21
N ALA A 150 -11.53 -3.64 -2.52
CA ALA A 150 -10.99 -3.38 -3.84
C ALA A 150 -11.68 -4.23 -4.93
N ALA A 151 -11.89 -5.53 -4.67
CA ALA A 151 -12.59 -6.42 -5.60
C ALA A 151 -14.03 -5.95 -5.88
N THR A 152 -14.77 -5.54 -4.84
CA THR A 152 -16.12 -4.95 -4.96
C THR A 152 -16.09 -3.68 -5.80
N LYS A 153 -15.19 -2.73 -5.49
CA LYS A 153 -15.06 -1.46 -6.24
C LYS A 153 -14.76 -1.69 -7.71
N VAL A 154 -13.90 -2.67 -8.03
CA VAL A 154 -13.58 -3.07 -9.42
C VAL A 154 -14.81 -3.69 -10.09
N GLY A 155 -15.48 -4.64 -9.45
CA GLY A 155 -16.69 -5.28 -9.96
C GLY A 155 -17.79 -4.26 -10.30
N ASP A 156 -18.04 -3.33 -9.38
CA ASP A 156 -18.99 -2.21 -9.58
C ASP A 156 -18.61 -1.33 -10.76
N SER A 157 -17.31 -1.08 -10.97
CA SER A 157 -16.83 -0.22 -12.04
C SER A 157 -16.96 -0.90 -13.40
N ILE A 158 -16.71 -2.21 -13.48
CA ILE A 158 -16.96 -3.03 -14.67
C ILE A 158 -18.47 -3.05 -14.97
N ALA A 159 -19.31 -3.30 -13.98
CA ALA A 159 -20.77 -3.32 -14.16
C ALA A 159 -21.30 -1.97 -14.67
N ARG A 160 -20.86 -0.85 -14.07
CA ARG A 160 -21.20 0.50 -14.55
C ARG A 160 -20.74 0.74 -15.99
N SER A 161 -19.53 0.28 -16.35
CA SER A 161 -19.02 0.42 -17.72
C SER A 161 -19.89 -0.33 -18.73
N ILE A 162 -20.27 -1.58 -18.42
CA ILE A 162 -21.10 -2.42 -19.30
C ILE A 162 -22.51 -1.84 -19.44
N LEU A 163 -23.14 -1.47 -18.32
CA LEU A 163 -24.50 -0.92 -18.31
C LEU A 163 -24.58 0.48 -18.91
N GLY A 164 -23.55 1.31 -18.72
CA GLY A 164 -23.45 2.65 -19.29
C GLY A 164 -23.13 2.64 -20.80
N SER A 165 -22.50 1.60 -21.32
CA SER A 165 -22.27 1.43 -22.76
C SER A 165 -23.52 0.97 -23.55
N ASN A 166 -24.59 0.58 -22.86
CA ASN A 166 -25.87 0.16 -23.44
C ASN A 166 -26.95 1.26 -23.40
N ALA A 167 -26.58 2.50 -23.05
CA ALA A 167 -27.45 3.68 -23.03
C ALA A 167 -26.97 4.71 -24.06
#